data_AF-N1WN23-F1
#
_entry.id   AF-N1WN23-F1
#
_cell.length_a   1.000
_cell.length_b   1.000
_cell.length_c   1.000
_cell.angle_alpha   90.00
_cell.angle_beta   90.00
_cell.angle_gamma   90.00
#
_symmetry.space_group_name_H-M   'P 1'
#
loop_
_entity.id
_entity.type
_entity.pdbx_description
1 polymer ?
#
loop_
_entity_poly.entity_id
_entity_poly.type
_entity_poly.pdbx_seq_one_letter_code
_entity_poly.pdbx_strand_id
1 'polypeptide(L)'
;MACSLIEHKRINTTVAKAKALRQYVEPLVTKSKSDTTHNRRLVFSKLKDKYMVAELFREVAPKVGERPGGYTRIIKLGNRLGDAAEMAMIELVDFNEVYTPGKKQAKKKSTRRAGKKAKEEDQVETTDNSDSKTDEA
;
A
#
# COMPACT_ATOMS: atom_id res chain seq x y z
N MET A 1 -16.75 8.38 14.40
CA MET A 1 -15.54 9.04 13.85
C MET A 1 -14.45 8.04 13.49
N ALA A 2 -13.95 7.20 14.42
CA ALA A 2 -12.94 6.19 14.08
C ALA A 2 -13.44 5.19 13.02
N CYS A 3 -14.66 4.66 13.18
CA CYS A 3 -15.33 3.84 12.17
C CYS A 3 -15.36 4.53 10.79
N SER A 4 -15.84 5.77 10.74
CA SER A 4 -15.92 6.57 9.51
C SER A 4 -14.55 6.79 8.83
N LEU A 5 -13.48 6.94 9.61
CA LEU A 5 -12.12 7.05 9.06
C LEU A 5 -11.63 5.71 8.46
N ILE A 6 -11.96 4.59 9.11
CA ILE A 6 -11.60 3.25 8.62
C ILE A 6 -12.38 2.91 7.35
N GLU A 7 -13.65 3.28 7.31
CA GLU A 7 -14.55 3.05 6.17
C GLU A 7 -14.14 3.88 4.95
N HIS A 8 -14.03 5.20 5.11
CA HIS A 8 -13.82 6.10 3.97
C HIS A 8 -12.34 6.43 3.70
N LYS A 9 -11.42 5.96 4.55
CA LYS A 9 -9.96 6.23 4.52
C LYS A 9 -9.55 7.70 4.70
N ARG A 10 -10.48 8.65 4.52
CA ARG A 10 -10.31 10.10 4.67
C ARG A 10 -11.63 10.73 5.14
N ILE A 11 -11.55 11.66 6.08
CA ILE A 11 -12.71 12.45 6.56
C ILE A 11 -12.32 13.91 6.79
N ASN A 12 -13.29 14.81 6.69
CA ASN A 12 -13.14 16.23 7.04
C ASN A 12 -13.78 16.50 8.40
N THR A 13 -13.04 17.16 9.30
CA THR A 13 -13.48 17.47 10.66
C THR A 13 -12.79 18.74 11.16
N THR A 14 -12.96 19.11 12.43
CA THR A 14 -12.23 20.25 13.02
C THR A 14 -10.82 19.85 13.45
N VAL A 15 -9.89 20.80 13.50
CA VAL A 15 -8.49 20.54 13.90
C VAL A 15 -8.42 19.85 15.26
N ALA A 16 -9.22 20.29 16.24
CA ALA A 16 -9.27 19.70 17.57
C ALA A 16 -9.71 18.22 17.53
N LYS A 17 -10.78 17.91 16.80
CA LYS A 17 -11.29 16.54 16.64
C LYS A 17 -10.30 15.65 15.89
N ALA A 18 -9.63 16.18 14.86
CA ALA A 18 -8.61 15.44 14.11
C ALA A 18 -7.42 15.06 15.01
N LYS A 19 -6.93 16.00 15.84
CA LYS A 19 -5.83 15.74 16.78
C LYS A 19 -6.21 14.69 17.83
N ALA A 20 -7.41 14.76 18.38
CA ALA A 20 -7.91 13.74 19.32
C ALA A 20 -8.09 12.37 18.65
N LEU A 21 -8.64 12.36 17.42
CA LEU A 21 -8.85 11.13 16.66
C LEU A 21 -7.54 10.41 16.35
N ARG A 22 -6.47 11.16 16.05
CA ARG A 22 -5.13 10.61 15.82
C ARG A 22 -4.63 9.79 17.02
N GLN A 23 -4.72 10.35 18.23
CA GLN A 23 -4.30 9.65 19.46
C GLN A 23 -5.12 8.36 19.70
N TYR A 24 -6.38 8.36 19.28
CA TYR A 24 -7.26 7.22 19.44
C TYR A 24 -7.05 6.12 18.39
N VAL A 25 -6.86 6.49 17.12
CA VAL A 25 -6.80 5.54 15.98
C VAL A 25 -5.43 4.91 15.84
N GLU A 26 -4.33 5.64 16.08
CA GLU A 26 -2.98 5.09 15.89
C GLU A 26 -2.72 3.80 16.69
N PRO A 27 -3.07 3.70 18.00
CA PRO A 27 -2.91 2.46 18.75
C PRO A 27 -3.78 1.31 18.23
N LEU A 28 -4.95 1.59 17.63
CA LEU A 28 -5.81 0.57 17.04
C LEU A 28 -5.19 -0.02 15.79
N VAL A 29 -4.61 0.83 14.93
CA VAL A 29 -3.90 0.41 13.72
C VAL A 29 -2.63 -0.38 14.07
N THR A 30 -1.90 0.00 15.12
CA THR A 30 -0.76 -0.78 15.61
C THR A 30 -1.20 -2.18 16.04
N LYS A 31 -2.30 -2.32 16.78
CA LYS A 31 -2.82 -3.63 17.21
C LYS A 31 -3.32 -4.48 16.05
N SER A 32 -3.85 -3.86 14.99
CA SER A 32 -4.37 -4.60 13.83
C SER A 32 -3.29 -5.24 12.97
N LYS A 33 -2.02 -4.83 13.10
CA LYS A 33 -0.89 -5.46 12.37
C LYS A 33 -0.69 -6.93 12.72
N SER A 34 -1.00 -7.33 13.96
CA SER A 34 -0.93 -8.72 14.39
C SER A 34 -2.34 -9.28 14.51
N ASP A 35 -2.74 -10.12 13.55
CA ASP A 35 -4.07 -10.72 13.54
C ASP A 35 -4.17 -11.87 14.56
N THR A 36 -4.61 -11.53 15.77
CA THR A 36 -4.90 -12.48 16.85
C THR A 36 -6.31 -12.28 17.40
N THR A 37 -6.92 -13.34 17.90
CA THR A 37 -8.25 -13.28 18.54
C THR A 37 -8.28 -12.27 19.69
N HIS A 38 -7.19 -12.18 20.46
CA HIS A 38 -7.05 -11.19 21.55
C HIS A 38 -7.09 -9.75 21.01
N ASN A 39 -6.29 -9.44 19.97
CA ASN A 39 -6.28 -8.12 19.37
C ASN A 39 -7.62 -7.74 18.76
N ARG A 40 -8.30 -8.67 18.07
CA ARG A 40 -9.65 -8.45 17.54
C ARG A 40 -10.64 -8.10 18.65
N ARG A 41 -10.62 -8.80 19.79
CA ARG A 41 -11.47 -8.49 20.96
C ARG A 41 -11.16 -7.12 21.56
N LEU A 42 -9.87 -6.77 21.70
CA LEU A 42 -9.45 -5.46 22.20
C LEU A 42 -9.92 -4.33 21.28
N VAL A 43 -9.74 -4.47 19.96
CA VAL A 43 -10.19 -3.45 18.99
C VAL A 43 -11.72 -3.37 18.98
N PHE A 44 -12.43 -4.50 19.03
CA PHE A 44 -13.88 -4.53 19.11
C PHE A 44 -14.43 -3.82 20.36
N SER A 45 -13.76 -3.94 21.52
CA SER A 45 -14.13 -3.21 22.73
C SER A 45 -14.14 -1.69 22.56
N LYS A 46 -13.34 -1.18 21.61
CA LYS A 46 -13.18 0.25 21.33
C LYS A 46 -14.10 0.72 20.20
N LEU A 47 -14.13 0.00 19.08
CA LEU A 47 -14.94 0.37 17.91
C LEU A 47 -16.41 -0.02 18.02
N LYS A 48 -16.72 -1.12 18.72
CA LYS A 48 -18.06 -1.72 18.88
C LYS A 48 -18.79 -2.03 17.56
N ASP A 49 -18.05 -2.15 16.46
CA ASP A 49 -18.57 -2.44 15.13
C ASP A 49 -17.78 -3.59 14.50
N LYS A 50 -18.47 -4.68 14.16
CA LYS A 50 -17.87 -5.88 13.59
C LYS A 50 -17.35 -5.67 12.16
N TYR A 51 -18.01 -4.82 11.38
CA TYR A 51 -17.64 -4.56 9.99
C TYR A 51 -16.35 -3.75 9.94
N MET A 52 -16.25 -2.72 10.79
CA MET A 52 -15.05 -1.89 10.88
C MET A 52 -13.85 -2.65 11.44
N VAL A 53 -14.07 -3.57 12.37
CA VAL A 53 -13.00 -4.47 12.84
C VAL A 53 -12.55 -5.39 11.70
N ALA A 54 -13.46 -5.97 10.92
CA ALA A 54 -13.08 -6.80 9.78
C ALA A 54 -12.27 -5.99 8.75
N GLU A 55 -12.74 -4.80 8.42
CA GLU A 55 -12.11 -3.87 7.48
C GLU A 55 -10.70 -3.44 7.91
N LEU A 56 -10.55 -3.10 9.20
CA LEU A 56 -9.26 -2.68 9.76
C LEU A 56 -8.20 -3.79 9.63
N PHE A 57 -8.55 -5.04 9.90
CA PHE A 57 -7.62 -6.16 9.83
C PHE A 57 -7.40 -6.68 8.40
N ARG A 58 -8.41 -6.61 7.52
CA ARG A 58 -8.34 -7.15 6.15
C ARG A 58 -7.70 -6.18 5.16
N GLU A 59 -8.08 -4.90 5.20
CA GLU A 59 -7.65 -3.93 4.18
C GLU A 59 -6.59 -2.97 4.70
N VAL A 60 -6.80 -2.43 5.90
CA VAL A 60 -5.95 -1.35 6.41
C VAL A 60 -4.62 -1.90 6.94
N ALA A 61 -4.66 -2.94 7.78
CA ALA A 61 -3.46 -3.48 8.41
C ALA A 61 -2.39 -3.97 7.41
N PRO A 62 -2.72 -4.72 6.34
CA PRO A 62 -1.72 -5.15 5.36
C PRO A 62 -1.10 -3.99 4.59
N LYS A 63 -1.89 -2.95 4.26
CA LYS A 63 -1.40 -1.78 3.51
C LYS A 63 -0.45 -0.91 4.34
N VAL A 64 -0.61 -0.94 5.67
CA VAL A 64 0.12 -0.12 6.63
C VAL A 64 1.27 -0.89 7.33
N GLY A 65 1.36 -2.22 7.14
CA GLY A 65 2.17 -3.14 7.94
C GLY A 65 3.62 -2.72 8.16
N GLU A 66 4.31 -2.31 7.10
CA GLU A 66 5.75 -1.95 7.13
C GLU A 66 6.06 -0.63 7.85
N ARG A 67 5.07 0.26 8.02
CA ARG A 67 5.30 1.62 8.55
C ARG A 67 5.50 1.59 10.08
N PRO A 68 6.59 2.10 10.67
CA PRO A 68 6.82 2.03 12.12
C PRO A 68 5.82 2.86 12.95
N GLY A 69 5.21 3.91 12.38
CA GLY A 69 4.21 4.75 13.06
C GLY A 69 3.74 5.91 12.18
N GLY A 70 2.80 6.72 12.70
CA GLY A 70 2.25 7.85 11.96
C GLY A 70 1.37 7.41 10.78
N TYR A 71 0.34 6.61 11.05
CA TYR A 71 -0.55 6.04 10.04
C TYR A 71 -1.58 7.04 9.51
N THR A 72 -1.81 8.11 10.26
CA THR A 72 -2.75 9.17 9.89
C THR A 72 -2.00 10.47 9.59
N ARG A 73 -2.51 11.23 8.63
CA ARG A 73 -2.04 12.58 8.30
C ARG A 73 -3.19 13.56 8.52
N ILE A 74 -2.88 14.71 9.10
CA ILE A 74 -3.81 15.83 9.28
C ILE A 74 -3.37 16.98 8.39
N ILE A 75 -4.25 17.46 7.53
CA ILE A 75 -4.03 18.61 6.63
C ILE A 75 -5.04 19.69 7.01
N LYS A 76 -4.58 20.91 7.30
CA LYS A 76 -5.48 22.04 7.57
C LYS A 76 -6.12 22.52 6.27
N LEU A 77 -7.43 22.75 6.27
CA LEU A 77 -8.19 23.17 5.08
C LEU A 77 -8.65 24.64 5.10
N GLY A 78 -8.51 25.32 6.24
CA GLY A 78 -9.02 26.69 6.46
C GLY A 78 -10.16 26.72 7.48
N ASN A 79 -10.89 27.84 7.56
CA ASN A 79 -11.94 28.02 8.57
C ASN A 79 -13.33 27.81 7.95
N ARG A 80 -14.24 27.21 8.71
CA ARG A 80 -15.63 27.02 8.30
C ARG A 80 -16.41 28.33 8.34
N LEU A 81 -17.26 28.56 7.34
CA LEU A 81 -18.17 29.71 7.29
C LEU A 81 -19.26 29.55 8.35
N GLY A 82 -19.51 30.60 9.14
CA GLY A 82 -20.56 30.65 10.17
C GLY A 82 -20.01 30.64 11.60
N ASP A 83 -19.16 29.67 11.95
CA ASP A 83 -18.58 29.54 13.29
C ASP A 83 -17.06 29.74 13.33
N ALA A 84 -16.44 30.07 12.20
CA ALA A 84 -15.01 30.29 12.03
C ALA A 84 -14.11 29.15 12.56
N ALA A 85 -14.65 27.94 12.71
CA ALA A 85 -13.91 26.81 13.25
C ALA A 85 -12.80 26.35 12.30
N GLU A 86 -11.58 26.14 12.81
CA GLU A 86 -10.48 25.59 12.00
C GLU A 86 -10.82 24.15 11.57
N MET A 87 -10.89 23.94 10.26
CA MET A 87 -11.14 22.66 9.62
C MET A 87 -9.83 21.96 9.25
N ALA A 88 -9.86 20.64 9.35
CA ALA A 88 -8.80 19.76 8.93
C ALA A 88 -9.36 18.48 8.30
N MET A 89 -8.62 18.00 7.32
CA MET A 89 -8.79 16.70 6.73
C MET A 89 -7.86 15.72 7.41
N ILE A 90 -8.39 14.59 7.86
CA ILE A 90 -7.59 13.48 8.39
C ILE A 90 -7.70 12.27 7.44
N GLU A 91 -6.56 11.72 7.05
CA GLU A 91 -6.45 10.62 6.08
C GLU A 91 -5.48 9.52 6.54
N LEU A 92 -5.70 8.30 6.07
CA LEU A 92 -4.71 7.22 6.18
C LEU A 92 -3.60 7.43 5.13
N VAL A 93 -2.36 7.48 5.59
CA VAL A 93 -1.19 7.84 4.76
C VAL A 93 -1.02 6.90 3.58
N ASP A 94 -1.06 5.59 3.82
CA ASP A 94 -0.75 4.58 2.80
C ASP A 94 -1.92 4.32 1.83
N PHE A 95 -3.05 5.03 2.00
CA PHE A 95 -4.18 5.03 1.06
C PHE A 95 -4.18 6.23 0.11
N ASN A 96 -3.27 7.17 0.26
CA ASN A 96 -3.13 8.31 -0.64
C ASN A 96 -2.20 7.95 -1.82
N GLU A 97 -2.77 7.75 -3.00
CA GLU A 97 -2.02 7.35 -4.20
C GLU A 97 -1.35 8.52 -4.93
N VAL A 98 -1.81 9.75 -4.70
CA VAL A 98 -1.34 10.96 -5.41
C VAL A 98 -0.07 11.53 -4.76
N TYR A 99 0.02 11.50 -3.43
CA TYR A 99 1.09 12.15 -2.66
C TYR A 99 2.09 11.19 -2.02
N THR A 100 2.20 9.95 -2.50
CA THR A 100 3.21 8.98 -2.02
C THR A 100 4.35 8.87 -3.04
N PRO A 101 5.42 9.71 -2.95
CA PRO A 101 6.51 9.76 -3.92
C PRO A 101 7.51 8.59 -3.75
N GLY A 102 7.03 7.35 -3.70
CA GLY A 102 7.84 6.18 -3.36
C GLY A 102 7.62 4.93 -4.22
N LYS A 103 6.46 4.77 -4.87
CA LYS A 103 6.27 3.71 -5.87
C LYS A 103 6.72 4.22 -7.23
N LYS A 104 8.04 4.32 -7.43
CA LYS A 104 8.58 4.24 -8.79
C LYS A 104 8.03 2.94 -9.37
N GLN A 105 7.15 3.05 -10.37
CA GLN A 105 6.73 1.92 -11.18
C GLN A 105 8.01 1.20 -11.59
N ALA A 106 8.20 -0.03 -11.12
CA ALA A 106 9.26 -0.88 -11.62
C ALA A 106 8.99 -1.01 -13.12
N LYS A 107 9.77 -0.28 -13.93
CA LYS A 107 9.73 -0.40 -15.39
C LYS A 107 9.89 -1.90 -15.66
N LYS A 108 8.83 -2.56 -16.13
CA LYS A 108 8.95 -3.88 -16.76
C LYS A 108 10.05 -3.71 -17.80
N LYS A 109 11.21 -4.35 -17.58
CA LYS A 109 12.19 -4.54 -18.65
C LYS A 109 11.42 -5.28 -19.74
N SER A 110 11.06 -4.55 -20.80
CA SER A 110 10.62 -5.17 -22.04
C SER A 110 11.79 -6.01 -22.52
N THR A 111 11.73 -7.32 -22.28
CA THR A 111 12.58 -8.28 -22.96
C THR A 111 12.12 -8.31 -24.40
N ARG A 112 12.64 -7.37 -25.20
CA ARG A 112 12.47 -7.37 -26.65
C ARG A 112 13.30 -8.53 -27.20
N ARG A 113 12.69 -9.72 -27.27
CA ARG A 113 13.22 -10.84 -28.04
C ARG A 113 12.07 -11.65 -28.62
N ALA A 114 11.64 -11.27 -29.82
CA ALA A 114 11.03 -12.13 -30.84
C ALA A 114 10.59 -11.26 -32.03
N GLY A 115 11.54 -10.89 -32.88
CA GLY A 115 11.29 -10.32 -34.19
C GLY A 115 11.99 -11.18 -35.23
N LYS A 116 11.36 -12.30 -35.60
CA LYS A 116 11.73 -13.13 -36.75
C LYS A 116 11.38 -12.34 -38.02
N LYS A 117 12.38 -11.95 -38.82
CA LYS A 117 12.18 -11.69 -40.25
C LYS A 117 13.40 -12.20 -41.01
N ALA A 118 13.10 -13.11 -41.93
CA ALA A 118 14.01 -13.82 -42.80
C ALA A 118 14.37 -13.00 -44.06
N LYS A 119 15.37 -13.53 -44.79
CA LYS A 119 16.06 -13.07 -46.02
C LYS A 119 17.17 -12.04 -45.76
N GLU A 120 18.40 -12.21 -46.23
CA GLU A 120 18.84 -12.84 -47.50
C GLU A 120 20.27 -13.40 -47.37
N GLU A 121 20.60 -14.33 -48.27
CA GLU A 121 21.80 -15.18 -48.36
C GLU A 121 23.09 -14.40 -48.71
N ASP A 122 24.24 -14.84 -48.19
CA ASP A 122 25.44 -14.97 -49.03
C ASP A 122 26.40 -16.06 -48.50
N GLN A 123 27.07 -16.72 -49.44
CA GLN A 123 27.86 -17.97 -49.37
C GLN A 123 29.18 -17.78 -48.57
N VAL A 124 29.92 -18.78 -48.07
CA VAL A 124 30.68 -19.83 -48.77
C VAL A 124 31.25 -20.85 -47.74
N GLU A 125 31.41 -22.08 -48.21
CA GLU A 125 32.10 -23.28 -47.69
C GLU A 125 33.32 -23.10 -46.75
N THR A 126 33.43 -23.98 -45.75
CA THR A 126 34.48 -25.04 -45.74
C THR A 126 34.18 -26.14 -44.73
N THR A 127 34.47 -27.36 -45.18
CA THR A 127 34.46 -28.65 -44.49
C THR A 127 35.48 -28.70 -43.36
N ASP A 128 35.16 -29.36 -42.25
CA ASP A 128 35.83 -30.63 -41.93
C ASP A 128 35.18 -31.36 -40.75
N ASN A 129 35.13 -32.67 -40.95
CA ASN A 129 34.60 -33.68 -40.06
C ASN A 129 35.81 -34.40 -39.44
N SER A 130 35.95 -34.39 -38.12
CA SER A 130 36.79 -35.37 -37.40
C SER A 130 36.29 -35.58 -35.99
N ASP A 131 35.41 -36.57 -35.85
CA ASP A 131 35.61 -37.76 -35.03
C ASP A 131 36.61 -37.62 -33.84
N SER A 132 36.09 -37.76 -32.61
CA SER A 132 36.62 -38.74 -31.65
C SER A 132 35.70 -38.84 -30.43
N LYS A 133 35.02 -39.99 -30.33
CA LYS A 133 34.59 -40.59 -29.07
C LYS A 133 35.81 -40.91 -28.18
N THR A 134 35.64 -40.74 -26.87
CA THR A 134 36.06 -41.65 -25.79
C THR A 134 35.43 -41.10 -24.50
N ASP A 135 34.38 -41.74 -23.96
CA ASP A 135 34.41 -42.85 -22.99
C ASP A 135 35.16 -42.45 -21.70
N GLU A 136 34.46 -42.17 -20.60
CA GLU A 136 33.95 -43.12 -19.58
C GLU A 136 34.96 -43.30 -18.43
N ALA A 137 34.54 -42.95 -17.20
CA ALA A 137 34.93 -43.46 -15.87
C ALA A 137 34.66 -42.42 -14.77
#